data_AF-A0AAV4FCR6-F1
#
_entry.id   AF-A0AAV4FCR6-F1
#
_cell.length_a   1.000
_cell.length_b   1.000
_cell.length_c   1.000
_cell.angle_alpha   90.00
_cell.angle_beta   90.00
_cell.angle_gamma   90.00
#
_symmetry.space_group_name_H-M   'P 1'
#
loop_
_entity.id
_entity.type
_entity.pdbx_description
1 polymer ?
#
loop_
_entity_poly.entity_id
_entity_poly.type
_entity_poly.pdbx_seq_one_letter_code
_entity_poly.pdbx_strand_id
1 'polypeptide(L)'
;MTDPIASILEHIIAEIEDSSIKNQLASALQACIEKQQCSIEELLTAKKNGQLTEEEFQAELEREKLITHAEMLTWQITAKAEVQKVVNKTFQALADLLV
;
A
#
# COMPACT_ATOMS: atom_id res chain seq x y z
N MET A 1 14.56 9.06 38.05
CA MET A 1 14.52 7.78 37.31
C MET A 1 13.34 7.87 36.38
N THR A 2 13.56 7.87 35.08
CA THR A 2 12.48 7.78 34.08
C THR A 2 11.82 6.41 34.20
N ASP A 3 10.50 6.37 34.10
CA ASP A 3 9.74 5.13 34.10
C ASP A 3 10.18 4.29 32.88
N PRO A 4 10.65 3.04 33.08
CA PRO A 4 11.08 2.17 31.98
C PRO A 4 10.00 2.01 30.90
N ILE A 5 8.72 2.01 31.30
CA ILE A 5 7.58 1.91 30.39
C ILE A 5 7.45 3.17 29.54
N ALA A 6 7.65 4.36 30.14
CA ALA A 6 7.58 5.63 29.42
C ALA A 6 8.70 5.72 28.36
N SER A 7 9.92 5.25 28.69
CA SER A 7 11.03 5.24 27.74
C SER A 7 10.80 4.27 26.57
N ILE A 8 10.18 3.11 26.82
CA ILE A 8 9.82 2.14 25.77
C ILE A 8 8.72 2.71 24.87
N LEU A 9 7.70 3.33 25.46
CA LEU A 9 6.62 4.00 24.72
C LEU A 9 7.16 5.11 23.82
N GLU A 10 8.03 5.98 24.33
CA GLU A 10 8.66 7.04 23.53
C GLU A 10 9.44 6.47 22.33
N HIS A 11 10.17 5.36 22.54
CA HIS A 11 10.93 4.73 21.46
C HIS A 11 10.02 4.13 20.37
N ILE A 12 8.98 3.39 20.76
CA ILE A 12 8.02 2.79 19.83
C ILE A 12 7.25 3.87 19.06
N ILE A 13 6.83 4.95 19.72
CA ILE A 13 6.13 6.07 19.08
C ILE A 13 7.04 6.75 18.06
N ALA A 14 8.30 7.02 18.40
CA ALA A 14 9.25 7.65 17.48
C ALA A 14 9.49 6.80 16.22
N GLU A 15 9.57 5.47 16.35
CA GLU A 15 9.71 4.57 15.18
C GLU A 15 8.44 4.52 14.31
N ILE A 16 7.24 4.67 14.90
CA ILE A 16 5.99 4.78 14.14
C ILE A 16 5.93 6.11 13.40
N GLU A 17 6.34 7.20 14.04
CA GLU A 17 6.37 8.53 13.43
C GLU A 17 7.38 8.61 12.28
N ASP A 18 8.50 7.90 12.39
CA ASP A 18 9.50 7.75 11.32
C ASP A 18 9.05 6.78 10.20
N SER A 19 7.94 6.05 10.40
CA SER A 19 7.39 5.15 9.39
C SER A 19 6.92 5.92 8.16
N SER A 20 7.68 5.78 7.07
CA SER A 20 7.34 6.36 5.77
C SER A 20 6.14 5.70 5.06
N ILE A 21 5.43 4.77 5.72
CA ILE A 21 4.32 3.98 5.13
C ILE A 21 3.24 4.89 4.49
N LYS A 22 2.89 6.01 5.14
CA LYS A 22 1.89 6.95 4.62
C LYS A 22 2.34 7.55 3.29
N ASN A 23 3.61 7.96 3.21
CA ASN A 23 4.18 8.55 2.00
C ASN A 23 4.32 7.49 0.90
N GLN A 24 4.76 6.28 1.26
CA GLN A 24 4.86 5.15 0.33
C GLN A 24 3.50 4.78 -0.27
N LEU A 25 2.45 4.71 0.54
CA LEU A 25 1.09 4.45 0.08
C LEU A 25 0.56 5.57 -0.84
N ALA A 26 0.83 6.83 -0.51
CA ALA A 26 0.44 7.96 -1.36
C ALA A 26 1.15 7.92 -2.72
N SER A 27 2.46 7.70 -2.73
CA SER A 27 3.24 7.57 -3.96
C SER A 27 2.83 6.35 -4.79
N ALA A 28 2.54 5.22 -4.13
CA ALA A 28 2.03 4.03 -4.78
C ALA A 28 0.68 4.25 -5.46
N LEU A 29 -0.26 4.89 -4.76
CA LEU A 29 -1.57 5.23 -5.31
C LEU A 29 -1.43 6.18 -6.50
N GLN A 30 -0.58 7.20 -6.40
CA GLN A 30 -0.34 8.13 -7.49
C GLN A 30 0.20 7.42 -8.73
N ALA A 31 1.25 6.61 -8.58
CA ALA A 31 1.84 5.86 -9.68
C ALA A 31 0.83 4.89 -10.34
N CYS A 32 -0.01 4.24 -9.52
CA CYS A 32 -1.06 3.35 -10.02
C CYS A 32 -2.12 4.13 -10.84
N ILE A 33 -2.59 5.28 -10.35
CA ILE A 33 -3.56 6.12 -11.07
C ILE A 33 -2.96 6.63 -12.39
N GLU A 34 -1.73 7.13 -12.38
CA GLU A 34 -1.06 7.64 -13.58
C GLU A 34 -0.89 6.53 -14.64
N LYS A 35 -0.46 5.34 -14.23
CA LYS A 35 -0.35 4.17 -15.11
C LYS A 35 -1.72 3.75 -15.67
N GLN A 36 -2.75 3.73 -14.82
CA GLN A 36 -4.10 3.33 -15.22
C GLN A 36 -4.70 4.33 -16.21
N GLN A 37 -4.44 5.63 -16.01
CA GLN A 37 -4.86 6.67 -16.94
C GLN A 37 -4.25 6.46 -18.33
N CYS A 38 -2.92 6.27 -18.41
CA CYS A 38 -2.26 5.99 -19.69
C CYS A 38 -2.84 4.76 -20.38
N SER A 39 -3.03 3.67 -19.63
CA SER A 39 -3.56 2.41 -20.17
C SER A 39 -4.98 2.58 -20.72
N ILE A 40 -5.86 3.28 -19.99
CA ILE A 40 -7.23 3.57 -20.44
C ILE A 40 -7.23 4.45 -21.70
N GLU A 41 -6.36 5.47 -21.76
CA GLU A 41 -6.24 6.35 -22.93
C GLU A 41 -5.81 5.58 -24.20
N GLU A 42 -4.89 4.63 -24.06
CA GLU A 42 -4.46 3.73 -25.13
C GLU A 42 -5.62 2.84 -25.60
N LEU A 43 -6.36 2.23 -24.67
CA LEU A 43 -7.51 1.38 -25.00
C LEU A 43 -8.62 2.17 -25.71
N LEU A 44 -8.91 3.38 -25.25
CA LEU A 44 -9.89 4.26 -25.89
C LEU A 44 -9.47 4.63 -27.31
N THR A 45 -8.17 4.86 -27.52
CA THR A 45 -7.61 5.17 -28.84
C THR A 45 -7.71 3.97 -29.77
N ALA A 46 -7.33 2.78 -29.30
CA ALA A 46 -7.42 1.53 -30.06
C ALA A 46 -8.87 1.22 -30.47
N LYS A 47 -9.83 1.40 -29.56
CA LYS A 47 -11.26 1.28 -29.83
C LYS A 47 -11.74 2.27 -30.91
N LYS A 48 -11.39 3.56 -30.77
CA LYS A 48 -11.75 4.60 -31.74
C LYS A 48 -11.20 4.31 -33.14
N ASN A 49 -10.01 3.71 -33.21
CA ASN A 49 -9.36 3.32 -34.46
C ASN A 49 -9.88 1.98 -35.02
N GLY A 50 -10.85 1.34 -34.36
CA GLY A 50 -11.41 0.05 -34.78
C GLY A 50 -10.44 -1.13 -34.61
N GLN A 51 -9.38 -0.96 -33.81
CA GLN A 51 -8.40 -2.01 -33.50
C GLN A 51 -8.91 -2.99 -32.44
N LEU A 52 -9.94 -2.59 -31.69
CA LEU A 52 -10.65 -3.41 -30.71
C LEU A 52 -12.14 -3.40 -31.02
N THR A 53 -12.76 -4.56 -30.97
CA THR A 53 -14.22 -4.69 -30.85
C THR A 53 -14.70 -4.19 -29.48
N GLU A 54 -16.01 -4.00 -29.33
CA GLU A 54 -16.59 -3.64 -28.02
C GLU A 54 -16.27 -4.70 -26.96
N GLU A 55 -16.40 -5.98 -27.32
CA GLU A 55 -16.17 -7.10 -26.42
C GLU A 55 -14.71 -7.18 -25.96
N GLU A 56 -13.76 -7.02 -26.87
CA GLU A 56 -12.33 -6.98 -26.54
C GLU A 56 -11.98 -5.78 -25.65
N PHE A 57 -12.55 -4.60 -25.95
CA PHE A 57 -12.33 -3.42 -25.12
C PHE A 57 -12.84 -3.61 -23.69
N GLN A 58 -14.03 -4.19 -23.51
CA GLN A 58 -14.57 -4.47 -22.18
C GLN A 58 -13.75 -5.52 -21.42
N ALA A 59 -13.31 -6.58 -22.11
CA ALA A 59 -12.44 -7.59 -21.52
C ALA A 59 -11.13 -6.96 -21.01
N GLU A 60 -10.55 -6.05 -21.79
CA GLU A 60 -9.31 -5.39 -21.46
C GLU A 60 -9.46 -4.35 -20.32
N LEU A 61 -10.59 -3.63 -20.27
CA LEU A 61 -10.90 -2.78 -19.12
C LEU A 61 -11.03 -3.59 -17.81
N GLU A 62 -11.68 -4.75 -17.85
CA GLU A 62 -11.78 -5.61 -16.66
C GLU A 62 -10.40 -6.18 -16.28
N ARG A 63 -9.55 -6.52 -17.26
CA ARG A 63 -8.17 -6.93 -17.01
C ARG A 63 -7.39 -5.83 -16.28
N GLU A 64 -7.46 -4.60 -16.75
CA GLU A 64 -6.78 -3.45 -16.13
C GLU A 64 -7.30 -3.16 -14.71
N LYS A 65 -8.59 -3.33 -14.47
CA LYS A 65 -9.17 -3.25 -13.12
C LYS A 65 -8.63 -4.33 -12.19
N LEU A 66 -8.49 -5.57 -12.66
CA LEU A 66 -7.91 -6.66 -11.87
C LEU A 66 -6.43 -6.42 -11.55
N ILE A 67 -5.65 -5.87 -12.48
CA ILE A 67 -4.25 -5.48 -12.25
C ILE A 67 -4.17 -4.43 -11.16
N THR A 68 -4.93 -3.33 -11.32
CA THR A 68 -4.99 -2.25 -10.32
C THR A 68 -5.35 -2.80 -8.94
N HIS A 69 -6.36 -3.68 -8.87
CA HIS A 69 -6.77 -4.30 -7.62
C HIS A 69 -5.65 -5.16 -7.00
N ALA A 70 -4.93 -5.95 -7.80
CA ALA A 70 -3.81 -6.77 -7.32
C ALA A 70 -2.63 -5.92 -6.83
N GLU A 71 -2.29 -4.84 -7.53
CA GLU A 71 -1.27 -3.88 -7.12
C GLU A 71 -1.63 -3.24 -5.77
N MET A 72 -2.87 -2.75 -5.63
CA MET A 72 -3.33 -2.14 -4.38
C MET A 72 -3.44 -3.15 -3.23
N LEU A 73 -3.78 -4.40 -3.51
CA LEU A 73 -3.79 -5.47 -2.51
C LEU A 73 -2.38 -5.74 -1.96
N THR A 74 -1.36 -5.67 -2.83
CA THR A 74 0.05 -5.80 -2.41
C THR A 74 0.41 -4.70 -1.41
N TRP A 75 0.03 -3.44 -1.70
CA TRP A 75 0.25 -2.33 -0.77
C TRP A 75 -0.52 -2.47 0.54
N GLN A 76 -1.74 -3.02 0.50
CA GLN A 76 -2.48 -3.32 1.72
C GLN A 76 -1.75 -4.35 2.59
N ILE A 77 -1.16 -5.39 1.99
CA ILE A 77 -0.37 -6.39 2.71
C ILE A 77 0.86 -5.76 3.33
N THR A 78 1.59 -4.91 2.59
CA THR A 78 2.74 -4.17 3.11
C THR A 78 2.37 -3.31 4.30
N ALA A 79 1.27 -2.55 4.22
CA ALA A 79 0.80 -1.73 5.34
C ALA A 79 0.45 -2.57 6.58
N LYS A 80 -0.22 -3.72 6.40
CA LYS A 80 -0.49 -4.66 7.49
C LYS A 80 0.79 -5.20 8.13
N ALA A 81 1.81 -5.51 7.31
CA ALA A 81 3.09 -6.01 7.81
C ALA A 81 3.83 -4.96 8.65
N GLU A 82 3.83 -3.68 8.24
CA GLU A 82 4.43 -2.61 9.04
C GLU A 82 3.72 -2.42 10.38
N VAL A 83 2.37 -2.46 10.41
CA VAL A 83 1.62 -2.44 11.66
C VAL A 83 1.97 -3.65 12.54
N GLN A 84 2.12 -4.85 11.95
CA GLN A 84 2.47 -6.05 12.70
C GLN A 84 3.87 -5.96 13.33
N LYS A 85 4.83 -5.30 12.68
CA LYS A 85 6.17 -5.05 13.27
C LYS A 85 6.05 -4.23 14.55
N VAL A 86 5.24 -3.18 14.54
CA VAL A 86 4.98 -2.35 15.73
C VAL A 86 4.37 -3.18 16.84
N VAL A 87 3.33 -3.96 16.53
CA VAL A 87 2.67 -4.86 17.50
C VAL A 87 3.68 -5.83 18.14
N ASN A 88 4.53 -6.46 17.32
CA ASN A 88 5.53 -7.41 17.81
C ASN A 88 6.55 -6.73 18.73
N LYS A 89 7.00 -5.52 18.40
CA LYS A 89 7.91 -4.74 19.25
C LYS A 89 7.28 -4.36 20.59
N THR A 90 6.01 -3.95 20.57
CA THR A 90 5.26 -3.67 21.81
C THR A 90 5.20 -4.91 22.70
N PHE A 91 4.89 -6.08 22.15
CA PHE A 91 4.87 -7.31 22.94
C PHE A 91 6.24 -7.71 23.46
N GLN A 92 7.30 -7.56 22.65
CA GLN A 92 8.66 -7.84 23.09
C GLN A 92 9.05 -6.94 24.26
N ALA A 93 8.79 -5.64 24.16
CA ALA A 93 9.15 -4.71 25.22
C ALA A 93 8.35 -4.94 26.52
N LEU A 94 7.09 -5.37 26.41
CA LEU A 94 6.30 -5.80 27.57
C LEU A 94 6.85 -7.09 28.19
N ALA A 95 7.31 -8.05 27.38
CA ALA A 95 7.92 -9.27 27.86
C ALA A 95 9.25 -9.00 28.59
N ASP A 96 10.07 -8.09 28.06
CA ASP A 96 11.36 -7.70 28.65
C ASP A 96 11.21 -7.03 30.03
N LEU A 97 10.03 -6.46 30.35
CA LEU A 97 9.73 -5.90 31.67
C LEU A 97 9.36 -6.97 32.72
N LEU A 98 8.98 -8.17 32.28
CA LEU A 98 8.52 -9.27 33.13
C LEU A 98 9.64 -10.26 33.49
N VAL A 99 10.84 -10.08 32.92
CA VAL A 99 12.03 -10.92 33.09
C VAL A 99 13.10 -10.13 33.84
#